data_AF-A0A453KUR4-F1
#
_entry.id   AF-A0A453KUR4-F1
#
_cell.length_a   1.000
_cell.length_b   1.000
_cell.length_c   1.000
_cell.angle_alpha   90.00
_cell.angle_beta   90.00
_cell.angle_gamma   90.00
#
_symmetry.space_group_name_H-M   'P 1'
#
loop_
_entity.id
_entity.type
_entity.pdbx_description
1 polymer ?
#
loop_
_entity_poly.entity_id
_entity_poly.type
_entity_poly.pdbx_seq_one_letter_code
_entity_poly.pdbx_strand_id
1 'polypeptide(L)'
;ELSIAASVLKFEDNEKQKRYEMISFREIQDEVKELKDLSDLLHAPVVFAHNDLLSGNLMLNDLEEKLYFIDFEYGSYSYRGFDIANHFNEYAGFECDYNL
;
A
#
# COMPACT_ATOMS: atom_id res chain seq x y z
N GLU A 1 16.20 11.43 5.20
CA GLU A 1 17.00 10.40 5.92
C GLU A 1 16.77 9.00 5.36
N LEU A 2 15.53 8.47 5.33
CA LEU A 2 15.22 7.15 4.75
C LEU A 2 15.57 6.98 3.26
N SER A 3 15.26 7.98 2.41
CA SER A 3 15.59 7.93 0.97
C SER A 3 17.10 7.89 0.70
N ILE A 4 17.90 8.59 1.51
CA ILE A 4 19.37 8.56 1.39
C ILE A 4 19.87 7.17 1.78
N ALA A 5 19.38 6.61 2.89
CA ALA A 5 19.72 5.26 3.33
C ALA A 5 19.34 4.19 2.28
N ALA A 6 18.19 4.32 1.63
CA ALA A 6 17.80 3.44 0.55
C ALA A 6 18.74 3.61 -0.66
N SER A 7 18.99 4.83 -1.12
CA SER A 7 19.77 5.09 -2.34
C SER A 7 21.20 4.51 -2.35
N VAL A 8 21.77 4.24 -1.17
CA VAL A 8 23.13 3.70 -1.03
C VAL A 8 23.18 2.17 -0.86
N LEU A 9 22.03 1.48 -0.87
CA LEU A 9 22.00 0.03 -0.80
C LEU A 9 22.71 -0.60 -2.00
N LYS A 10 23.45 -1.67 -1.73
CA LYS A 10 24.15 -2.48 -2.72
C LYS A 10 23.76 -3.94 -2.58
N PHE A 11 23.50 -4.58 -3.71
CA PHE A 11 23.17 -6.00 -3.82
C PHE A 11 24.32 -6.73 -4.50
N GLU A 12 24.64 -7.92 -4.00
CA GLU A 12 25.66 -8.79 -4.60
C GLU A 12 25.23 -9.34 -5.96
N ASP A 13 23.92 -9.52 -6.16
CA ASP A 13 23.34 -9.91 -7.44
C ASP A 13 23.40 -8.74 -8.44
N ASN A 14 24.18 -8.94 -9.51
CA ASN A 14 24.42 -7.92 -10.53
C ASN A 14 23.15 -7.47 -11.27
N GLU A 15 22.21 -8.40 -11.54
CA GLU A 15 20.98 -8.06 -12.26
C GLU A 15 20.01 -7.29 -11.34
N LYS A 16 19.93 -7.69 -10.07
CA LYS A 16 19.22 -6.94 -9.05
C LYS A 16 19.84 -5.55 -8.84
N GLN A 17 21.17 -5.45 -8.80
CA GLN A 17 21.87 -4.18 -8.63
C GLN A 17 21.60 -3.23 -9.79
N LYS A 18 21.67 -3.72 -11.05
CA LYS A 18 21.33 -2.93 -12.24
C LYS A 18 19.88 -2.43 -12.17
N ARG A 19 18.92 -3.30 -11.82
CA ARG A 19 17.51 -2.89 -11.66
C ARG A 19 17.34 -1.84 -10.57
N TYR A 20 18.04 -2.00 -9.45
CA TYR A 20 17.99 -1.05 -8.35
C TYR A 20 18.54 0.33 -8.73
N GLU A 21 19.62 0.37 -9.51
CA GLU A 21 20.22 1.62 -10.01
C GLU A 21 19.33 2.39 -10.99
N MET A 22 18.31 1.74 -11.58
CA MET A 22 17.30 2.43 -12.40
C MET A 22 16.27 3.19 -11.55
N ILE A 23 16.21 2.96 -10.24
CA ILE A 23 15.22 3.60 -9.36
C ILE A 23 15.66 5.04 -9.05
N SER A 24 14.88 6.01 -9.50
CA SER A 24 15.05 7.42 -9.13
C SER A 24 14.37 7.68 -7.79
N PHE A 25 15.14 7.61 -6.69
CA PHE A 25 14.63 7.93 -5.35
C PHE A 25 14.14 9.37 -5.22
N ARG A 26 14.68 10.28 -6.02
CA ARG A 26 14.23 11.66 -6.08
C ARG A 26 12.83 11.75 -6.68
N GLU A 27 12.59 11.10 -7.83
CA GLU A 27 11.25 11.06 -8.45
C GLU A 27 10.22 10.44 -7.49
N ILE A 28 10.56 9.32 -6.82
CA ILE A 28 9.66 8.73 -5.82
C ILE A 28 9.31 9.73 -4.71
N GLN A 29 10.28 10.52 -4.24
CA GLN A 29 10.01 11.54 -3.21
C GLN A 29 9.11 12.66 -3.72
N ASP A 30 9.34 13.13 -4.95
CA ASP A 30 8.55 14.17 -5.59
C ASP A 30 7.10 13.69 -5.78
N GLU A 31 6.90 12.49 -6.32
CA GLU A 31 5.59 11.84 -6.50
C GLU A 31 4.84 11.64 -5.17
N VAL A 32 5.53 11.14 -4.13
CA VAL A 32 4.93 10.98 -2.79
C VAL A 32 4.51 12.33 -2.21
N LYS A 33 5.28 13.40 -2.45
CA LYS A 33 4.93 14.74 -2.00
C LYS A 33 3.70 15.25 -2.75
N GLU A 34 3.65 15.11 -4.07
CA GLU A 34 2.51 15.52 -4.89
C GLU A 34 1.22 14.80 -4.50
N LEU A 35 1.29 13.48 -4.28
CA LEU A 35 0.14 12.69 -3.81
C LEU A 35 -0.34 13.13 -2.43
N LYS A 36 0.58 13.44 -1.51
CA LYS A 36 0.23 13.99 -0.18
C LYS A 36 -0.49 15.32 -0.30
N ASP A 37 0.09 16.26 -1.05
CA ASP A 37 -0.48 17.59 -1.26
C ASP A 37 -1.88 17.50 -1.88
N LEU A 38 -2.11 16.60 -2.83
CA LEU A 38 -3.43 16.35 -3.43
C LEU A 38 -4.41 15.72 -2.42
N SER A 39 -3.97 14.73 -1.65
CA SER A 39 -4.82 14.03 -0.68
C SER A 39 -5.28 14.94 0.46
N ASP A 40 -4.44 15.89 0.87
CA ASP A 40 -4.75 16.83 1.95
C ASP A 40 -5.89 17.78 1.59
N LEU A 41 -6.13 18.03 0.29
CA LEU A 41 -7.27 18.83 -0.21
C LEU A 41 -8.62 18.16 0.06
N LEU A 42 -8.65 16.84 0.26
CA LEU A 42 -9.90 16.09 0.49
C LEU A 42 -10.45 16.30 1.90
N HIS A 43 -9.61 16.78 2.84
CA HIS A 43 -9.95 16.86 4.27
C HIS A 43 -10.61 15.58 4.78
N ALA A 44 -10.08 14.43 4.34
CA ALA A 44 -10.69 13.14 4.60
C ALA A 44 -10.67 12.82 6.11
N PRO A 45 -11.76 12.26 6.66
CA PRO A 45 -11.77 11.83 8.06
C PRO A 45 -10.70 10.76 8.32
N VAL A 46 -9.96 10.96 9.41
CA VAL A 46 -9.03 9.96 9.95
C VAL A 46 -9.81 9.01 10.85
N VAL A 47 -9.66 7.70 10.60
CA VAL A 47 -10.32 6.61 11.35
C VAL A 47 -9.30 5.52 11.66
N PHE A 48 -9.62 4.61 12.57
CA PHE A 48 -8.85 3.38 12.66
C PHE A 48 -9.15 2.53 11.42
N ALA A 49 -8.10 2.27 10.63
CA ALA A 49 -8.15 1.56 9.37
C ALA A 49 -7.29 0.29 9.45
N HIS A 50 -7.63 -0.70 8.64
CA HIS A 50 -6.86 -1.93 8.54
C HIS A 50 -5.54 -1.72 7.77
N ASN A 51 -5.60 -0.93 6.70
CA ASN A 51 -4.52 -0.62 5.75
C ASN A 51 -4.00 -1.80 4.91
N ASP A 52 -4.68 -2.95 4.96
CA ASP A 52 -4.28 -4.17 4.24
C ASP A 52 -5.47 -5.12 3.96
N LEU A 53 -6.55 -4.59 3.37
CA LEU A 53 -7.79 -5.34 3.11
C LEU A 53 -7.72 -6.22 1.84
N LEU A 54 -6.70 -7.06 1.74
CA LEU A 54 -6.62 -8.11 0.71
C LEU A 54 -7.54 -9.30 1.04
N SER A 55 -7.86 -10.13 0.04
CA SER A 55 -8.84 -11.22 0.18
C SER A 55 -8.46 -12.24 1.26
N GLY A 56 -7.16 -12.47 1.48
CA GLY A 56 -6.64 -13.34 2.54
C GLY A 56 -6.94 -12.86 3.97
N ASN A 57 -7.25 -11.57 4.16
CA ASN A 57 -7.53 -10.97 5.46
C ASN A 57 -9.05 -10.88 5.76
N LEU A 58 -9.88 -11.46 4.89
CA LEU A 58 -11.34 -11.46 4.95
C LEU A 58 -11.85 -12.89 5.19
N MET A 59 -12.20 -13.21 6.44
CA MET A 59 -12.64 -14.56 6.83
C MET A 59 -14.16 -14.64 6.88
N LEU A 60 -14.75 -15.34 5.91
CA LEU A 60 -16.19 -15.60 5.89
C LEU A 60 -16.52 -16.84 6.74
N ASN A 61 -17.42 -16.67 7.71
CA ASN A 61 -18.03 -17.77 8.45
C ASN A 61 -19.44 -18.03 7.91
N ASP A 62 -19.57 -19.07 7.09
CA ASP A 62 -20.84 -19.43 6.45
C ASP A 62 -21.93 -19.86 7.45
N LEU A 63 -21.55 -20.44 8.59
CA LEU A 63 -22.52 -20.89 9.60
C LEU A 63 -23.18 -19.71 10.33
N GLU A 64 -22.43 -18.62 10.49
CA GLU A 64 -22.89 -17.41 11.17
C GLU A 64 -23.35 -16.31 10.20
N GLU A 65 -23.14 -16.51 8.90
CA GLU A 65 -23.32 -15.50 7.85
C GLU A 65 -22.57 -14.19 8.17
N LYS A 66 -21.35 -14.30 8.69
CA LYS A 66 -20.53 -13.17 9.14
C LYS A 66 -19.17 -13.12 8.49
N LEU A 67 -18.73 -11.91 8.18
CA LEU A 67 -17.39 -11.62 7.69
C LEU A 67 -16.55 -11.03 8.83
N TYR A 68 -15.34 -11.54 9.00
CA TYR A 68 -14.38 -11.09 9.99
C TYR A 68 -13.13 -10.57 9.30
N PHE A 69 -12.62 -9.43 9.77
CA PHE A 69 -11.32 -8.91 9.37
C PHE A 69 -10.25 -9.43 10.34
N ILE A 70 -9.10 -9.84 9.81
CA ILE A 70 -7.98 -10.40 10.57
C ILE A 70 -6.66 -9.78 10.09
N ASP A 71 -5.60 -9.96 10.87
CA ASP A 71 -4.24 -9.51 10.52
C ASP A 71 -4.05 -7.98 10.47
N PHE A 72 -4.24 -7.34 11.62
CA PHE A 72 -4.10 -5.89 11.79
C PHE A 72 -2.63 -5.42 11.99
N GLU A 73 -1.64 -6.07 11.38
CA GLU A 73 -0.23 -5.69 11.57
C GLU A 73 0.08 -4.28 11.01
N TYR A 74 -0.66 -3.85 9.98
CA TYR A 74 -0.63 -2.47 9.45
C TYR A 74 -1.72 -1.57 10.05
N GLY A 75 -2.52 -2.07 10.99
CA GLY A 75 -3.65 -1.36 11.57
C GLY A 75 -3.24 -0.05 12.25
N SER A 76 -3.80 1.07 11.80
CA SER A 76 -3.44 2.39 12.34
C SER A 76 -4.50 3.45 12.06
N TYR A 77 -4.35 4.64 12.64
CA TYR A 77 -5.17 5.78 12.26
C TYR A 77 -4.75 6.30 10.88
N SER A 78 -5.64 6.16 9.90
CA SER A 78 -5.41 6.51 8.50
C SER A 78 -6.65 7.18 7.89
N TYR A 79 -6.49 7.71 6.68
CA TYR A 79 -7.62 8.26 5.93
C TYR A 79 -8.56 7.14 5.51
N ARG A 80 -9.86 7.23 5.84
CA ARG A 80 -10.84 6.18 5.49
C ARG A 80 -10.86 5.82 3.99
N GLY A 81 -10.54 6.80 3.14
CA GLY A 81 -10.51 6.62 1.69
C GLY A 81 -9.37 5.71 1.23
N PHE A 82 -8.26 5.68 1.97
CA PHE A 82 -7.15 4.78 1.70
C PHE A 82 -7.57 3.32 1.87
N ASP A 83 -8.19 2.97 3.00
CA ASP A 83 -8.58 1.58 3.29
C ASP A 83 -9.58 1.03 2.26
N ILE A 84 -10.53 1.87 1.82
CA ILE A 84 -11.51 1.54 0.77
C ILE A 84 -10.83 1.39 -0.59
N ALA A 85 -10.00 2.36 -0.98
CA ALA A 85 -9.31 2.33 -2.27
C ALA A 85 -8.31 1.16 -2.36
N ASN A 86 -7.61 0.88 -1.27
CA ASN A 86 -6.71 -0.27 -1.15
C ASN A 86 -7.49 -1.57 -1.37
N HIS A 87 -8.62 -1.76 -0.68
CA HIS A 87 -9.47 -2.93 -0.89
C HIS A 87 -9.91 -3.09 -2.35
N PHE A 88 -10.23 -2.00 -3.06
CA PHE A 88 -10.54 -2.07 -4.50
C PHE A 88 -9.33 -2.43 -5.37
N ASN A 89 -8.13 -1.96 -5.05
CA ASN A 89 -6.92 -2.35 -5.77
C ASN A 89 -6.64 -3.85 -5.64
N GLU A 90 -6.96 -4.45 -4.49
CA GLU A 90 -6.79 -5.89 -4.23
C GLU A 90 -7.72 -6.78 -5.07
N TYR A 91 -8.70 -6.22 -5.80
CA TYR A 91 -9.53 -6.99 -6.74
C TYR A 91 -8.69 -7.52 -7.92
N ALA A 92 -7.62 -6.81 -8.26
CA ALA A 92 -6.68 -7.24 -9.29
C ALA A 92 -5.84 -8.47 -8.87
N GLY A 93 -5.86 -8.81 -7.58
CA GLY A 93 -5.08 -9.89 -6.99
C GLY A 93 -3.57 -9.71 -7.16
N PHE A 94 -2.80 -10.75 -6.82
CA PHE A 94 -1.34 -10.73 -6.91
C PHE A 94 -0.79 -10.64 -8.34
N GLU A 95 -1.60 -10.96 -9.33
CA GLU A 95 -1.25 -10.85 -10.76
C GLU A 95 -1.44 -9.42 -11.31
N CYS A 96 -2.05 -8.53 -10.52
CA CYS A 96 -2.33 -7.13 -10.89
C CYS A 96 -3.16 -7.00 -12.18
N ASP A 97 -4.19 -7.83 -12.35
CA ASP A 97 -5.13 -7.69 -13.48
C ASP A 97 -6.19 -6.62 -13.20
N TYR A 98 -5.94 -5.41 -13.70
CA TYR A 98 -6.86 -4.28 -13.55
C TYR A 98 -7.96 -4.22 -14.62
N ASN A 99 -8.12 -5.25 -15.47
CA ASN A 99 -9.15 -5.28 -16.53
C ASN A 99 -10.42 -6.07 -16.17
N LEU A 100 -10.52 -6.56 -14.93
CA LEU A 100 -11.66 -7.33 -14.40
C LEU A 100 -13.01 -6.58 -14.50
#